data_AF-A0A2R3J5Q8-F1
#
_entry.id   AF-A0A2R3J5Q8-F1
#
_cell.length_a   1.000
_cell.length_b   1.000
_cell.length_c   1.000
_cell.angle_alpha   90.00
_cell.angle_beta   90.00
_cell.angle_gamma   90.00
#
_symmetry.space_group_name_H-M   'P 1'
#
loop_
_entity.id
_entity.type
_entity.pdbx_description
1 polymer ?
#
loop_
_entity_poly.entity_id
_entity_poly.type
_entity_poly.pdbx_seq_one_letter_code
_entity_poly.pdbx_strand_id
1 'polypeptide(L)'
;MNTTLEALMQGANYTSTPPAPSPLDALLPADLQEFYRKYGQTTFYPGAPYSFTVQQADQLERADLYVVGEDIGDELSEFWYVVATCDDQAISIDLRPGETFGHCYDSLWDSYPTADDSTLVARSFTELLQRIVADSGRSLFWIDGHH
;
A
#
# COMPACT_ATOMS: atom_id res chain seq x y z
N MET A 1 15.41 -10.02 -18.45
CA MET A 1 15.30 -8.58 -18.13
C MET A 1 14.80 -8.54 -16.69
N ASN A 2 15.53 -7.92 -15.76
CA ASN A 2 15.03 -7.72 -14.40
C ASN A 2 13.79 -6.83 -14.49
N THR A 3 12.66 -7.30 -13.97
CA THR A 3 11.45 -6.49 -13.85
C THR A 3 11.73 -5.32 -12.90
N THR A 4 11.08 -4.16 -13.08
CA THR A 4 11.27 -2.97 -12.22
C THR A 4 11.12 -3.30 -10.75
N LEU A 5 10.20 -4.22 -10.42
CA LEU A 5 9.94 -4.69 -9.06
C LEU A 5 11.10 -5.52 -8.47
N GLU A 6 11.69 -6.46 -9.22
CA GLU A 6 12.83 -7.25 -8.76
C GLU A 6 14.06 -6.39 -8.46
N ALA A 7 14.31 -5.37 -9.28
CA ALA A 7 15.40 -4.44 -9.05
C ALA A 7 15.21 -3.63 -7.76
N LEU A 8 13.98 -3.21 -7.45
CA LEU A 8 13.64 -2.51 -6.20
C LEU A 8 13.87 -3.42 -5.00
N MET A 9 13.37 -4.66 -5.05
CA MET A 9 13.52 -5.62 -3.96
C MET A 9 14.99 -5.95 -3.69
N GLN A 10 15.83 -6.09 -4.72
CA GLN A 10 17.27 -6.35 -4.56
C GLN A 10 18.05 -5.22 -3.86
N GLY A 11 17.56 -3.97 -3.96
CA GLY A 11 18.18 -2.80 -3.33
C GLY A 11 17.67 -2.48 -1.92
N ALA A 12 16.64 -3.19 -1.46
CA ALA A 12 15.94 -2.89 -0.21
C ALA A 12 16.36 -3.83 0.94
N ASN A 13 16.27 -3.34 2.17
CA ASN A 13 16.25 -4.21 3.36
C ASN A 13 14.79 -4.60 3.62
N TYR A 14 14.46 -5.89 3.56
CA TYR A 14 13.10 -6.36 3.82
C TYR A 14 13.08 -7.78 4.41
N THR A 15 11.99 -8.11 5.09
CA THR A 15 11.59 -9.47 5.42
C THR A 15 10.27 -9.77 4.73
N SER A 16 10.07 -11.00 4.24
CA SER A 16 8.82 -11.41 3.59
C SER A 16 8.40 -12.79 4.05
N THR A 17 7.11 -13.00 4.27
CA THR A 17 6.51 -14.33 4.36
C THR A 17 6.38 -14.95 2.96
N PRO A 18 6.11 -16.27 2.85
CA PRO A 18 5.70 -16.87 1.58
C PRO A 18 4.40 -16.25 1.05
N PRO A 19 4.23 -16.18 -0.28
CA PRO A 19 3.00 -15.68 -0.88
C PRO A 19 1.78 -16.55 -0.54
N ALA A 20 0.62 -15.92 -0.46
CA ALA A 20 -0.69 -16.56 -0.29
C ALA A 20 -1.64 -16.11 -1.41
N PRO A 21 -2.61 -16.95 -1.83
CA PRO A 21 -3.56 -16.58 -2.87
C PRO A 21 -4.52 -15.50 -2.39
N SER A 22 -4.81 -14.48 -3.20
CA SER A 22 -5.81 -13.47 -2.84
C SER A 22 -7.21 -13.89 -3.29
N PRO A 23 -8.26 -13.68 -2.48
CA PRO A 23 -9.63 -13.74 -2.97
C PRO A 23 -9.94 -12.60 -3.97
N LEU A 24 -9.10 -11.56 -3.99
CA LEU A 24 -9.23 -10.38 -4.86
C LEU A 24 -8.38 -10.48 -6.13
N ASP A 25 -7.69 -11.59 -6.40
CA ASP A 25 -6.67 -11.70 -7.46
C ASP A 25 -7.09 -11.11 -8.81
N ALA A 26 -8.35 -11.31 -9.22
CA ALA A 26 -8.88 -10.81 -10.49
C ALA A 26 -9.13 -9.29 -10.54
N LEU A 27 -9.16 -8.62 -9.38
CA LEU A 27 -9.40 -7.20 -9.21
C LEU A 27 -8.11 -6.41 -8.94
N LEU A 28 -7.01 -7.09 -8.60
CA LEU A 28 -5.76 -6.41 -8.26
C LEU A 28 -5.08 -5.80 -9.50
N PRO A 29 -4.42 -4.63 -9.37
CA PRO A 29 -3.51 -4.10 -10.39
C PRO A 29 -2.41 -5.10 -10.75
N ALA A 30 -1.98 -5.08 -12.01
CA ALA A 30 -1.02 -6.07 -12.53
C ALA A 30 0.32 -6.07 -11.79
N ASP A 31 0.77 -4.91 -11.30
CA ASP A 31 2.01 -4.77 -10.54
C ASP A 31 1.88 -5.30 -9.10
N LEU A 32 0.75 -5.08 -8.44
CA LEU A 32 0.44 -5.70 -7.15
C LEU A 32 0.29 -7.23 -7.27
N GLN A 33 -0.33 -7.72 -8.35
CA GLN A 33 -0.36 -9.16 -8.63
C GLN A 33 1.05 -9.73 -8.84
N GLU A 34 1.93 -9.01 -9.55
CA GLU A 34 3.31 -9.45 -9.73
C GLU A 34 4.04 -9.57 -8.39
N PHE A 35 3.83 -8.61 -7.48
CA PHE A 35 4.36 -8.66 -6.13
C PHE A 35 3.87 -9.90 -5.39
N TYR A 36 2.55 -10.12 -5.32
CA TYR A 36 1.97 -11.25 -4.58
C TYR A 36 2.25 -12.63 -5.18
N ARG A 37 2.68 -12.73 -6.45
CA ARG A 37 3.21 -14.00 -7.00
C ARG A 37 4.53 -14.41 -6.37
N LYS A 38 5.29 -13.46 -5.83
CA LYS A 38 6.68 -13.67 -5.36
C LYS A 38 6.81 -13.49 -3.84
N TYR A 39 6.03 -12.60 -3.27
CA TYR A 39 6.15 -12.15 -1.88
C TYR A 39 4.81 -12.26 -1.15
N GLY A 40 4.85 -12.60 0.14
CA GLY A 40 3.71 -12.52 1.04
C GLY A 40 3.66 -11.16 1.75
N GLN A 41 3.26 -11.17 3.02
CA GLN A 41 3.42 -9.99 3.87
C GLN A 41 4.90 -9.61 3.91
N THR A 42 5.19 -8.34 3.61
CA THR A 42 6.55 -7.85 3.45
C THR A 42 6.78 -6.62 4.29
N THR A 43 7.73 -6.69 5.20
CA THR A 43 8.17 -5.56 6.03
C THR A 43 9.47 -4.99 5.47
N PHE A 44 9.44 -3.73 5.07
CA PHE A 44 10.58 -2.96 4.59
C PHE A 44 11.25 -2.22 5.76
N TYR A 45 12.58 -2.28 5.80
CA TYR A 45 13.44 -1.64 6.79
C TYR A 45 13.05 -1.95 8.24
N PRO A 46 12.96 -3.25 8.62
CA PRO A 46 12.55 -3.64 9.97
C PRO A 46 13.47 -3.02 11.03
N GLY A 47 12.87 -2.35 12.02
CA GLY A 47 13.57 -1.66 13.10
C GLY A 47 14.03 -0.23 12.77
N ALA A 48 13.78 0.27 11.56
CA ALA A 48 13.90 1.69 11.25
C ALA A 48 12.75 2.49 11.89
N PRO A 49 12.90 3.83 12.05
CA PRO A 49 11.84 4.70 12.57
C PRO A 49 10.52 4.56 11.81
N TYR A 50 10.58 4.43 10.48
CA TYR A 50 9.41 4.22 9.64
C TYR A 50 9.52 2.90 8.89
N SER A 51 9.04 1.82 9.54
CA SER A 51 9.05 0.47 8.99
C SER A 51 7.71 0.17 8.31
N PHE A 52 7.71 0.07 6.98
CA PHE A 52 6.50 -0.18 6.21
C PHE A 52 6.20 -1.67 6.10
N THR A 53 4.96 -2.09 6.34
CA THR A 53 4.51 -3.46 6.12
C THR A 53 3.44 -3.49 5.05
N VAL A 54 3.77 -4.08 3.90
CA VAL A 54 2.80 -4.46 2.85
C VAL A 54 2.07 -5.71 3.31
N GLN A 55 0.73 -5.67 3.29
CA GLN A 55 -0.12 -6.74 3.78
C GLN A 55 -0.04 -7.98 2.89
N GLN A 56 -0.44 -9.14 3.43
CA GLN A 56 -0.57 -10.34 2.62
C GLN A 56 -1.81 -10.24 1.72
N ALA A 57 -1.77 -10.91 0.57
CA ALA A 57 -2.83 -10.82 -0.44
C ALA A 57 -4.21 -11.29 0.05
N ASP A 58 -4.26 -12.25 0.97
CA ASP A 58 -5.47 -12.76 1.62
C ASP A 58 -5.88 -11.98 2.89
N GLN A 59 -5.11 -10.94 3.24
CA GLN A 59 -5.33 -10.06 4.39
C GLN A 59 -5.65 -8.63 3.98
N LEU A 60 -5.91 -8.38 2.69
CA LEU A 60 -6.39 -7.08 2.22
C LEU A 60 -7.80 -6.83 2.78
N GLU A 61 -7.88 -5.89 3.71
CA GLU A 61 -9.12 -5.44 4.33
C GLU A 61 -9.61 -4.15 3.68
N ARG A 62 -10.94 -4.00 3.55
CA ARG A 62 -11.54 -2.77 3.04
C ARG A 62 -11.25 -1.62 4.00
N ALA A 63 -10.88 -0.47 3.45
CA ALA A 63 -10.26 0.61 4.20
C ALA A 63 -11.17 1.23 5.28
N ASP A 64 -12.48 1.30 5.04
CA ASP A 64 -13.47 1.80 6.00
C ASP A 64 -13.57 0.88 7.23
N LEU A 65 -13.61 -0.43 7.01
CA LEU A 65 -13.63 -1.43 8.08
C LEU A 65 -12.35 -1.39 8.91
N TYR A 66 -11.20 -1.17 8.26
CA TYR A 66 -9.91 -1.06 8.94
C TYR A 66 -9.75 0.24 9.72
N VAL A 67 -10.06 1.39 9.09
CA VAL A 67 -9.77 2.73 9.62
C VAL A 67 -10.87 3.20 10.56
N VAL A 68 -12.14 3.02 10.20
CA VAL A 68 -13.30 3.49 10.96
C VAL A 68 -13.86 2.40 11.88
N GLY A 69 -13.74 1.13 11.47
CA GLY A 69 -14.32 -0.01 12.20
C GLY A 69 -15.74 -0.36 11.77
N GLU A 70 -16.30 0.32 10.77
CA GLU A 70 -17.64 0.07 10.24
C GLU A 70 -17.76 0.39 8.74
N ASP A 71 -18.79 -0.17 8.11
CA ASP A 71 -19.16 0.17 6.73
C ASP A 71 -19.83 1.54 6.72
N ILE A 72 -19.16 2.54 6.16
CA ILE A 72 -19.68 3.91 6.10
C ILE A 72 -20.53 4.17 4.84
N GLY A 73 -20.61 3.21 3.92
CA GLY A 73 -21.39 3.32 2.68
C GLY A 73 -20.91 4.42 1.73
N ASP A 74 -19.63 4.80 1.80
CA ASP A 74 -19.06 5.86 0.98
C ASP A 74 -18.71 5.36 -0.43
N GLU A 75 -19.29 6.03 -1.43
CA GLU A 75 -19.10 5.68 -2.84
C GLU A 75 -17.69 6.02 -3.35
N LEU A 76 -16.82 6.74 -2.64
CA LEU A 76 -15.44 6.96 -3.10
C LEU A 76 -14.56 5.79 -2.67
N SER A 77 -14.67 5.36 -1.41
CA SER A 77 -13.76 4.40 -0.79
C SER A 77 -14.26 2.96 -0.72
N GLU A 78 -15.43 2.64 -1.29
CA GLU A 78 -15.99 1.27 -1.32
C GLU A 78 -15.04 0.21 -1.93
N PHE A 79 -14.09 0.63 -2.78
CA PHE A 79 -13.08 -0.22 -3.42
C PHE A 79 -11.67 0.00 -2.88
N TRP A 80 -11.52 0.71 -1.78
CA TRP A 80 -10.22 0.97 -1.17
C TRP A 80 -9.87 -0.15 -0.21
N TYR A 81 -8.67 -0.70 -0.36
CA TYR A 81 -8.16 -1.78 0.49
C TYR A 81 -6.81 -1.40 1.09
N VAL A 82 -6.61 -1.66 2.38
CA VAL A 82 -5.34 -1.36 3.05
C VAL A 82 -4.25 -2.28 2.50
N VAL A 83 -3.31 -1.69 1.77
CA VAL A 83 -2.20 -2.42 1.13
C VAL A 83 -0.92 -2.33 1.94
N ALA A 84 -0.70 -1.24 2.67
CA ALA A 84 0.47 -1.06 3.51
C ALA A 84 0.15 -0.31 4.80
N THR A 85 0.98 -0.54 5.82
CA THR A 85 0.90 0.12 7.14
C THR A 85 2.28 0.59 7.58
N CYS A 86 2.35 1.66 8.36
CA CYS A 86 3.57 2.13 9.01
C CYS A 86 3.18 2.84 10.30
N ASP A 87 3.53 2.27 11.46
CA ASP A 87 3.02 2.70 12.77
C ASP A 87 1.48 2.87 12.74
N ASP A 88 0.97 4.06 13.08
CA ASP A 88 -0.46 4.39 13.09
C ASP A 88 -0.99 4.82 11.70
N GLN A 89 -0.16 4.75 10.66
CA GLN A 89 -0.54 5.12 9.29
C GLN A 89 -0.99 3.91 8.49
N ALA A 90 -2.06 4.07 7.73
CA ALA A 90 -2.56 3.09 6.77
C ALA A 90 -2.55 3.69 5.37
N ILE A 91 -2.06 2.92 4.39
CA ILE A 91 -2.10 3.28 2.98
C ILE A 91 -3.06 2.32 2.30
N SER A 92 -4.11 2.87 1.72
CA SER A 92 -5.07 2.11 0.92
C SER A 92 -4.70 2.15 -0.55
N ILE A 93 -5.11 1.13 -1.31
CA ILE A 93 -5.07 1.09 -2.77
C ILE A 93 -6.50 1.06 -3.31
N ASP A 94 -6.79 1.90 -4.31
CA ASP A 94 -8.09 1.94 -4.98
C ASP A 94 -8.17 0.84 -6.05
N LEU A 95 -9.10 -0.10 -5.87
CA LEU A 95 -9.36 -1.18 -6.81
C LEU A 95 -10.55 -0.89 -7.74
N ARG A 96 -11.11 0.32 -7.71
CA ARG A 96 -12.19 0.72 -8.63
C ARG A 96 -11.66 0.71 -10.07
N PRO A 97 -12.33 0.01 -11.01
CA PRO A 97 -11.98 0.12 -12.42
C PRO A 97 -12.17 1.56 -12.90
N GLY A 98 -11.11 2.17 -13.44
CA GLY A 98 -11.18 3.55 -13.92
C GLY A 98 -9.83 4.27 -13.84
N GLU A 99 -9.89 5.60 -13.77
CA GLU A 99 -8.72 6.48 -13.76
C GLU A 99 -7.86 6.33 -12.51
N THR A 100 -8.48 6.06 -11.36
CA THR A 100 -7.80 5.93 -10.06
C THR A 100 -7.37 4.49 -9.74
N PHE A 101 -7.58 3.55 -10.66
CA PHE A 101 -7.25 2.14 -10.44
C PHE A 101 -5.76 1.95 -10.13
N GLY A 102 -5.47 1.46 -8.92
CA GLY A 102 -4.12 1.26 -8.41
C GLY A 102 -3.49 2.48 -7.74
N HIS A 103 -4.18 3.62 -7.65
CA HIS A 103 -3.73 4.75 -6.84
C HIS A 103 -3.70 4.37 -5.35
N CYS A 104 -2.71 4.87 -4.65
CA CYS A 104 -2.51 4.67 -3.22
C CYS A 104 -2.75 5.97 -2.47
N TYR A 105 -3.58 5.91 -1.44
CA TYR A 105 -3.98 7.07 -0.64
C TYR A 105 -3.65 6.87 0.83
N ASP A 106 -3.27 7.96 1.48
CA ASP A 106 -3.14 8.04 2.92
C ASP A 106 -4.54 7.91 3.52
N SER A 107 -4.71 6.92 4.39
CA SER A 107 -6.00 6.55 4.99
C SER A 107 -5.97 6.81 6.49
N LEU A 108 -5.62 8.03 6.84
CA LEU A 108 -5.70 8.56 8.20
C LEU A 108 -7.16 8.73 8.64
N TRP A 109 -7.44 8.40 9.89
CA TRP A 109 -8.80 8.43 10.45
C TRP A 109 -9.46 9.82 10.37
N ASP A 110 -8.70 10.90 10.47
CA ASP A 110 -9.22 12.28 10.46
C ASP A 110 -9.49 12.84 9.06
N SER A 111 -8.90 12.24 8.02
CA SER A 111 -9.03 12.67 6.63
C SER A 111 -9.75 11.65 5.75
N TYR A 112 -10.13 10.48 6.27
CA TYR A 112 -10.83 9.45 5.50
C TYR A 112 -12.32 9.78 5.25
N PRO A 113 -12.89 9.52 4.05
CA PRO A 113 -12.25 9.11 2.80
C PRO A 113 -12.03 10.30 1.84
N THR A 114 -11.00 11.12 2.10
CA THR A 114 -10.61 12.22 1.18
C THR A 114 -9.74 11.66 0.05
N ALA A 115 -10.15 11.90 -1.20
CA ALA A 115 -9.44 11.47 -2.40
C ALA A 115 -8.99 12.70 -3.21
N ASP A 116 -7.92 13.35 -2.78
CA ASP A 116 -7.33 14.50 -3.46
C ASP A 116 -5.80 14.47 -3.43
N ASP A 117 -5.15 15.51 -3.96
CA ASP A 117 -3.68 15.60 -4.00
C ASP A 117 -3.02 15.59 -2.61
N SER A 118 -3.76 15.93 -1.53
CA SER A 118 -3.22 15.92 -0.17
C SER A 118 -3.14 14.53 0.45
N THR A 119 -3.96 13.59 -0.04
CA THR A 119 -3.95 12.19 0.42
C THR A 119 -3.29 11.25 -0.58
N LEU A 120 -2.97 11.69 -1.80
CA LEU A 120 -2.33 10.85 -2.82
C LEU A 120 -0.87 10.52 -2.48
N VAL A 121 -0.62 9.27 -2.06
CA VAL A 121 0.73 8.76 -1.73
C VAL A 121 1.45 8.26 -2.99
N ALA A 122 0.75 7.59 -3.90
CA ALA A 122 1.29 7.08 -5.16
C ALA A 122 0.20 6.81 -6.21
N ARG A 123 0.55 6.78 -7.50
CA ARG A 123 -0.38 6.46 -8.59
C ARG A 123 -0.33 5.00 -9.03
N SER A 124 0.53 4.19 -8.40
CA SER A 124 0.60 2.74 -8.60
C SER A 124 1.27 2.08 -7.40
N PHE A 125 1.10 0.76 -7.26
CA PHE A 125 1.80 0.00 -6.23
C PHE A 125 3.32 0.01 -6.45
N THR A 126 3.77 -0.07 -7.70
CA THR A 126 5.20 0.03 -8.03
C THR A 126 5.79 1.38 -7.59
N GLU A 127 5.08 2.47 -7.83
CA GLU A 127 5.52 3.80 -7.41
C GLU A 127 5.53 3.94 -5.88
N LEU A 128 4.55 3.35 -5.18
CA LEU A 128 4.57 3.25 -3.72
C LEU A 128 5.84 2.55 -3.23
N LEU A 129 6.18 1.38 -3.79
CA LEU A 129 7.41 0.66 -3.45
C LEU A 129 8.67 1.47 -3.77
N GLN A 130 8.71 2.18 -4.90
CA GLN A 130 9.84 3.05 -5.25
C GLN A 130 10.09 4.11 -4.18
N ARG A 131 9.01 4.75 -3.69
CA ARG A 131 9.11 5.76 -2.64
C ARG A 131 9.56 5.17 -1.30
N ILE A 132 8.97 4.05 -0.88
CA ILE A 132 9.37 3.34 0.35
C ILE A 132 10.86 2.97 0.31
N VAL A 133 11.34 2.42 -0.81
CA VAL A 133 12.74 2.01 -0.96
C VAL A 133 13.69 3.21 -1.02
N ALA A 134 13.32 4.27 -1.75
CA ALA A 134 14.11 5.49 -1.85
C ALA A 134 14.28 6.19 -0.49
N ASP A 135 13.23 6.20 0.32
CA ASP A 135 13.26 6.77 1.66
C ASP A 135 14.05 5.90 2.65
N SER A 136 14.07 4.59 2.47
CA SER A 136 14.82 3.66 3.32
C SER A 136 14.47 3.72 4.81
N GLY A 137 13.20 4.00 5.12
CA GLY A 137 12.64 4.03 6.47
C GLY A 137 13.04 5.27 7.30
N ARG A 138 13.34 6.39 6.62
CA ARG A 138 13.74 7.66 7.23
C ARG A 138 12.56 8.63 7.42
N SER A 139 11.50 8.53 6.61
CA SER A 139 10.36 9.45 6.62
C SER A 139 9.03 8.82 6.20
N LEU A 140 7.93 9.49 6.57
CA LEU A 140 6.65 9.40 5.87
C LEU A 140 6.71 10.39 4.70
N PHE A 141 7.20 9.94 3.55
CA PHE A 141 7.63 10.79 2.44
C PHE A 141 6.54 11.66 1.79
N TRP A 142 5.27 11.46 2.12
CA TRP A 142 4.13 12.25 1.64
C TRP A 142 3.58 13.23 2.68
N ILE A 143 4.07 13.18 3.93
CA ILE A 143 3.65 14.09 5.01
C ILE A 143 4.73 15.16 5.21
N ASP A 144 4.36 16.42 4.99
CA ASP A 144 5.25 17.55 5.21
C ASP A 144 5.77 17.60 6.65
N GLY A 145 7.10 17.70 6.82
CA GLY A 145 7.75 17.82 8.13
C GLY A 145 8.21 16.51 8.77
N HIS A 146 7.99 15.36 8.12
CA HIS A 146 8.47 14.05 8.58
C HIS A 146 9.80 13.59 7.95
N HIS A 147 10.63 14.50 7.42
CA HIS A 147 11.92 14.22 6.73
C HIS A 147 13.14 14.08 7.65
#